data_AF-A0A060WQW8-F1
#
_entry.id   AF-A0A060WQW8-F1
#
_cell.length_a   1.000
_cell.length_b   1.000
_cell.length_c   1.000
_cell.angle_alpha   90.00
_cell.angle_beta   90.00
_cell.angle_gamma   90.00
#
_symmetry.space_group_name_H-M   'P 1'
#
loop_
_entity.id
_entity.type
_entity.pdbx_description
1 polymer ?
#
loop_
_entity_poly.entity_id
_entity_poly.type
_entity_poly.pdbx_seq_one_letter_code
_entity_poly.pdbx_strand_id
1 'polypeptide(L)'
;MAQGYATLIKEATLLLDKFNADKQCVEEFTEDASKAIENLDALDKKFILDIVSGCIEQKNLLDVVINVFYAQSGKCLLKADRNQLAIICYFSMFLIDDLGLECFSKIVNSLDIRKMHKFLSFFFNITNLSTWIQGEWSQIYDAAYVERNWIAPLLRWRPEIDILMAQLASRMSRGSQFKKSTKMNTEPHEFSLTKPKARPLPAPEPIPLQEKHQLVPTSTYRVPKEKQVMEEVKQRNRQKAEQVLYEANTQQFKCANPQKSERTKSVMSQIVRSHDAQLKFDSLHTSGTPATHKVALT
;
A
#
# COMPACT_ATOMS: atom_id res chain seq x y z
N MET A 1 16.36 -4.94 31.13
CA MET A 1 15.39 -5.41 30.12
C MET A 1 14.74 -6.66 30.66
N ALA A 2 13.54 -6.54 31.22
CA ALA A 2 12.80 -7.66 31.79
C ALA A 2 12.05 -8.45 30.71
N GLN A 3 11.62 -7.77 29.65
CA GLN A 3 11.09 -8.37 28.44
C GLN A 3 12.15 -8.57 27.34
N GLY A 4 11.90 -9.51 26.44
CA GLY A 4 12.76 -9.72 25.26
C GLY A 4 12.59 -8.60 24.23
N TYR A 5 13.64 -8.28 23.47
CA TYR A 5 13.59 -7.21 22.45
C TYR A 5 12.42 -7.37 21.46
N ALA A 6 12.10 -8.60 21.05
CA ALA A 6 10.98 -8.84 20.14
C ALA A 6 9.63 -8.36 20.68
N THR A 7 9.37 -8.45 21.99
CA THR A 7 8.11 -7.96 22.58
C THR A 7 8.13 -6.43 22.67
N LEU A 8 9.25 -5.85 23.07
CA LEU A 8 9.40 -4.39 23.16
C LEU A 8 9.21 -3.71 21.80
N ILE A 9 9.83 -4.25 20.74
CA ILE A 9 9.67 -3.73 19.38
C ILE A 9 8.23 -3.89 18.88
N LYS A 10 7.55 -4.99 19.24
CA LYS A 10 6.13 -5.16 18.90
C LYS A 10 5.25 -4.11 19.55
N GLU A 11 5.45 -3.83 20.85
CA GLU A 11 4.70 -2.79 21.54
C GLU A 11 4.98 -1.40 20.96
N ALA A 12 6.24 -1.07 20.68
CA ALA A 12 6.61 0.17 20.01
C ALA A 12 5.95 0.30 18.62
N THR A 13 5.89 -0.80 17.87
CA THR A 13 5.21 -0.85 16.55
C THR A 13 3.71 -0.56 16.71
N LEU A 14 3.04 -1.19 17.69
CA LEU A 14 1.62 -0.99 17.95
C LEU A 14 1.30 0.45 18.39
N LEU A 15 2.19 1.10 19.12
CA LEU A 15 2.06 2.52 19.47
C LEU A 15 2.19 3.38 18.22
N LEU A 16 3.22 3.17 17.39
CA LEU A 16 3.37 3.91 16.13
C LEU A 16 2.18 3.71 15.17
N ASP A 17 1.55 2.54 15.15
CA ASP A 17 0.34 2.29 14.35
C ASP A 17 -0.86 3.14 14.79
N LYS A 18 -0.91 3.53 16.07
CA LYS A 18 -1.99 4.36 16.64
C LYS A 18 -1.73 5.86 16.50
N PHE A 19 -0.47 6.25 16.31
CA PHE A 19 -0.10 7.66 16.22
C PHE A 19 -0.70 8.32 14.97
N ASN A 20 -1.27 9.52 15.15
CA ASN A 20 -1.77 10.34 14.05
C ASN A 20 -1.33 11.79 14.26
N ALA A 21 -0.45 12.27 13.38
CA ALA A 21 0.12 13.62 13.42
C ALA A 21 -0.93 14.74 13.28
N ASP A 22 -2.09 14.47 12.68
CA ASP A 22 -3.15 15.48 12.50
C ASP A 22 -3.99 15.69 13.77
N LYS A 23 -3.89 14.77 14.74
CA LYS A 23 -4.79 14.73 15.91
C LYS A 23 -4.15 15.11 17.24
N GLN A 24 -2.84 14.87 17.39
CA GLN A 24 -2.14 15.01 18.66
C GLN A 24 -0.65 15.29 18.40
N CYS A 25 -0.02 16.08 19.27
CA CYS A 25 1.42 16.31 19.21
C CYS A 25 2.19 15.12 19.79
N VAL A 26 3.52 15.11 19.59
CA VAL A 26 4.39 14.00 20.04
C VAL A 26 4.37 13.86 21.56
N GLU A 27 4.49 14.99 22.27
CA GLU A 27 4.53 15.02 23.73
C GLU A 27 3.24 14.47 24.34
N GLU A 28 2.08 14.98 23.92
CA GLU A 28 0.76 14.49 24.35
C GLU A 28 0.58 13.00 24.07
N PHE A 29 0.99 12.54 22.88
CA PHE A 29 0.93 11.13 22.55
C PHE A 29 1.85 10.26 23.43
N THR A 30 3.07 10.72 23.72
CA THR A 30 4.00 9.96 24.58
C THR A 30 3.52 9.87 26.02
N GLU A 31 2.84 10.89 26.55
CA GLU A 31 2.21 10.85 27.86
C GLU A 31 1.05 9.84 27.92
N ASP A 32 0.22 9.82 26.89
CA ASP A 32 -0.89 8.87 26.81
C ASP A 32 -0.43 7.44 26.55
N ALA A 33 0.59 7.27 25.69
CA ALA A 33 1.26 6.00 25.49
C ALA A 33 1.87 5.48 26.78
N SER A 34 2.51 6.36 27.57
CA SER A 34 3.09 6.07 28.89
C SER A 34 2.04 5.50 29.85
N LYS A 35 0.81 6.04 29.86
CA LYS A 35 -0.31 5.50 30.66
C LYS A 35 -0.77 4.14 30.13
N ALA A 36 -0.79 3.95 28.81
CA ALA A 36 -1.23 2.68 28.19
C ALA A 36 -0.29 1.49 28.49
N ILE A 37 0.99 1.76 28.74
CA ILE A 37 2.03 0.74 29.03
C ILE A 37 2.45 0.71 30.50
N GLU A 38 1.57 1.11 31.43
CA GLU A 38 1.87 1.21 32.86
C GLU A 38 2.34 -0.09 33.52
N ASN A 39 1.91 -1.25 33.00
CA ASN A 39 2.27 -2.57 33.56
C ASN A 39 3.70 -3.04 33.23
N LEU A 40 4.45 -2.29 32.42
CA LEU A 40 5.82 -2.62 32.02
C LEU A 40 6.85 -2.07 33.01
N ASP A 41 8.02 -2.71 33.07
CA ASP A 41 9.15 -2.22 33.85
C ASP A 41 9.55 -0.80 33.41
N ALA A 42 10.04 0.02 34.35
CA ALA A 42 10.33 1.42 34.10
C ALA A 42 11.39 1.61 32.98
N LEU A 43 12.37 0.72 32.89
CA LEU A 43 13.41 0.78 31.85
C LEU A 43 12.84 0.36 30.49
N ASP A 44 12.05 -0.70 30.44
CA ASP A 44 11.41 -1.20 29.22
C ASP A 44 10.42 -0.16 28.67
N LYS A 45 9.67 0.50 29.56
CA LYS A 45 8.77 1.61 29.25
C LYS A 45 9.51 2.80 28.66
N LYS A 46 10.58 3.26 29.33
CA LYS A 46 11.40 4.37 28.82
C LYS A 46 11.97 4.05 27.45
N PHE A 47 12.52 2.85 27.28
CA PHE A 47 13.06 2.39 26.00
C PHE A 47 12.02 2.47 24.88
N ILE A 48 10.79 1.97 25.10
CA ILE A 48 9.71 2.04 24.12
C ILE A 48 9.37 3.49 23.77
N LEU A 49 9.18 4.36 24.77
CA LEU A 49 8.80 5.76 24.56
C LEU A 49 9.87 6.55 23.80
N ASP A 50 11.15 6.37 24.16
CA ASP A 50 12.28 7.04 23.50
C ASP A 50 12.34 6.65 22.02
N ILE A 51 12.13 5.37 21.69
CA ILE A 51 12.11 4.89 20.30
C ILE A 51 10.92 5.46 19.53
N VAL A 52 9.73 5.43 20.14
CA VAL A 52 8.51 5.92 19.51
C VAL A 52 8.61 7.42 19.22
N SER A 53 9.08 8.22 20.20
CA SER A 53 9.31 9.66 20.00
C SER A 53 10.31 9.90 18.88
N GLY A 54 11.47 9.24 18.92
CA GLY A 54 12.50 9.41 17.90
C GLY A 54 12.04 9.01 16.49
N CYS A 55 11.23 7.96 16.36
CA CYS A 55 10.65 7.57 15.08
C CYS A 55 9.64 8.59 14.54
N ILE A 56 8.88 9.25 15.43
CA ILE A 56 7.91 10.28 15.06
C ILE A 56 8.64 11.58 14.65
N GLU A 57 9.64 12.00 15.42
CA GLU A 57 10.43 13.20 15.15
C GLU A 57 11.21 13.07 13.84
N GLN A 58 11.84 11.91 13.61
CA GLN A 58 12.65 11.65 12.41
C GLN A 58 11.84 11.04 11.26
N LYS A 59 10.50 11.09 11.34
CA LYS A 59 9.59 10.45 10.38
C LYS A 59 9.91 10.79 8.92
N ASN A 60 10.24 12.05 8.63
CA ASN A 60 10.52 12.50 7.27
C ASN A 60 11.73 11.76 6.65
N LEU A 61 12.77 11.52 7.44
CA LEU A 61 13.96 10.79 7.00
C LEU A 61 13.70 9.30 6.84
N LEU A 62 13.00 8.72 7.81
CA LEU A 62 12.66 7.30 7.81
C LEU A 62 11.72 6.98 6.64
N ASP A 63 10.72 7.83 6.39
CA ASP A 63 9.75 7.63 5.31
C ASP A 63 10.41 7.62 3.92
N VAL A 64 11.47 8.40 3.69
CA VAL A 64 12.27 8.34 2.44
C VAL A 64 12.79 6.92 2.21
N VAL A 65 13.51 6.36 3.19
CA VAL A 65 14.12 5.02 3.08
C VAL A 65 13.05 3.95 2.90
N ILE A 66 12.00 4.01 3.73
CA ILE A 66 10.94 3.01 3.73
C ILE A 66 10.13 3.07 2.44
N ASN A 67 9.79 4.25 1.93
CA ASN A 67 9.06 4.39 0.66
C ASN A 67 9.82 3.80 -0.51
N VAL A 68 11.12 4.09 -0.60
CA VAL A 68 11.98 3.55 -1.67
C VAL A 68 12.11 2.03 -1.53
N PHE A 69 12.29 1.52 -0.32
CA PHE A 69 12.34 0.09 -0.07
C PHE A 69 11.06 -0.62 -0.54
N TYR A 70 9.88 -0.07 -0.21
CA TYR A 70 8.59 -0.63 -0.63
C TYR A 70 8.38 -0.50 -2.14
N ALA A 71 8.84 0.57 -2.78
CA ALA A 71 8.78 0.71 -4.24
C ALA A 71 9.61 -0.36 -4.95
N GLN A 72 10.80 -0.67 -4.44
CA GLN A 72 11.69 -1.69 -5.02
C GLN A 72 11.30 -3.13 -4.64
N SER A 73 10.79 -3.35 -3.42
CA SER A 73 10.52 -4.67 -2.85
C SER A 73 9.05 -5.11 -2.91
N GLY A 74 8.19 -4.30 -3.52
CA GLY A 74 6.73 -4.19 -3.31
C GLY A 74 5.84 -5.42 -3.47
N LYS A 75 6.38 -6.59 -3.82
CA LYS A 75 5.62 -7.85 -3.93
C LYS A 75 5.69 -8.74 -2.69
N CYS A 76 6.62 -8.50 -1.75
CA CYS A 76 6.92 -9.45 -0.67
C CYS A 76 6.77 -8.87 0.75
N LEU A 77 6.27 -7.64 0.91
CA LEU A 77 6.22 -6.97 2.22
C LEU A 77 4.80 -6.50 2.52
N LEU A 78 4.37 -6.74 3.76
CA LEU A 78 3.05 -6.31 4.21
C LEU A 78 3.11 -4.83 4.63
N LYS A 79 2.02 -4.10 4.43
CA LYS A 79 1.91 -2.71 4.91
C LYS A 79 2.05 -2.63 6.44
N ALA A 80 1.61 -3.67 7.14
CA ALA A 80 1.74 -3.79 8.60
C ALA A 80 3.20 -3.82 9.07
N ASP A 81 4.15 -4.19 8.21
CA ASP A 81 5.58 -4.24 8.58
C ASP A 81 6.26 -2.86 8.53
N ARG A 82 5.56 -1.84 8.00
CA ARG A 82 6.16 -0.54 7.70
C ARG A 82 6.76 0.12 8.95
N ASN A 83 6.02 0.12 10.05
CA ASN A 83 6.45 0.76 11.29
C ASN A 83 7.56 -0.04 11.99
N GLN A 84 7.53 -1.38 11.92
CA GLN A 84 8.63 -2.21 12.40
C GLN A 84 9.93 -1.92 11.62
N LEU A 85 9.84 -1.75 10.30
CA LEU A 85 11.00 -1.40 9.47
C LEU A 85 11.47 0.03 9.73
N ALA A 86 10.57 0.97 9.98
CA ALA A 86 10.91 2.34 10.38
C ALA A 86 11.69 2.36 11.70
N ILE A 87 11.26 1.58 12.70
CA ILE A 87 11.98 1.42 13.96
C ILE A 87 13.39 0.88 13.70
N ILE A 88 13.55 -0.16 12.87
CA ILE A 88 14.87 -0.72 12.57
C ILE A 88 15.75 0.27 11.79
N CYS A 89 15.16 1.08 10.91
CA CYS A 89 15.85 2.17 10.24
C CYS A 89 16.34 3.23 11.24
N TYR A 90 15.49 3.63 12.19
CA TYR A 90 15.84 4.56 13.27
C TYR A 90 16.98 4.01 14.12
N PHE A 91 16.90 2.74 14.53
CA PHE A 91 17.99 2.07 15.23
C PHE A 91 19.29 2.15 14.44
N SER A 92 19.21 1.84 13.14
CA SER A 92 20.38 1.77 12.27
C SER A 92 21.08 3.12 12.11
N MET A 93 20.31 4.21 12.07
CA MET A 93 20.82 5.55 11.83
C MET A 93 21.30 6.26 13.10
N PHE A 94 20.51 6.18 14.17
CA PHE A 94 20.67 7.06 15.33
C PHE A 94 21.19 6.33 16.56
N LEU A 95 21.00 5.01 16.63
CA LEU A 95 21.21 4.27 17.87
C LEU A 95 22.31 3.21 17.79
N ILE A 96 22.82 2.85 16.60
CA ILE A 96 23.91 1.86 16.50
C ILE A 96 25.15 2.33 17.27
N ASP A 97 25.47 3.62 17.22
CA ASP A 97 26.63 4.19 17.91
C ASP A 97 26.48 4.11 19.45
N ASP A 98 25.27 4.36 19.97
CA ASP A 98 25.00 4.39 21.41
C ASP A 98 24.74 3.00 22.01
N LEU A 99 23.98 2.15 21.31
CA LEU A 99 23.65 0.79 21.77
C LEU A 99 24.74 -0.23 21.45
N GLY A 100 25.57 0.07 20.45
CA GLY A 100 26.56 -0.85 19.90
C GLY A 100 25.97 -1.96 19.03
N LEU A 101 26.84 -2.52 18.19
CA LEU A 101 26.48 -3.57 17.24
C LEU A 101 25.94 -4.84 17.92
N GLU A 102 26.43 -5.20 19.12
CA GLU A 102 25.99 -6.41 19.81
C GLU A 102 24.50 -6.32 20.17
N CYS A 103 24.07 -5.18 20.71
CA CYS A 103 22.68 -4.98 21.08
C CYS A 103 21.80 -4.89 19.83
N PHE A 104 22.24 -4.14 18.82
CA PHE A 104 21.57 -4.08 17.52
C PHE A 104 21.39 -5.48 16.91
N SER A 105 22.43 -6.32 16.94
CA SER A 105 22.38 -7.69 16.47
C SER A 105 21.37 -8.53 17.26
N LYS A 106 21.27 -8.37 18.58
CA LYS A 106 20.24 -9.05 19.41
C LYS A 106 18.83 -8.63 19.01
N ILE A 107 18.60 -7.34 18.77
CA ILE A 107 17.31 -6.80 18.31
C ILE A 107 16.95 -7.42 16.95
N VAL A 108 17.83 -7.28 15.95
CA VAL A 108 17.62 -7.81 14.59
C VAL A 108 17.37 -9.33 14.60
N ASN A 109 18.15 -10.08 15.38
CA ASN A 109 18.01 -11.54 15.48
C ASN A 109 16.72 -11.99 16.16
N SER A 110 16.05 -11.10 16.91
CA SER A 110 14.77 -11.37 17.57
C SER A 110 13.55 -11.18 16.65
N LEU A 111 13.75 -10.60 15.46
CA LEU A 111 12.71 -10.31 14.47
C LEU A 111 12.72 -11.33 13.32
N ASP A 112 11.82 -11.16 12.34
CA ASP A 112 11.76 -12.07 11.19
C ASP A 112 13.04 -11.96 10.33
N ILE A 113 13.82 -13.03 10.32
CA ILE A 113 15.13 -13.11 9.68
C ILE A 113 15.07 -12.72 8.20
N ARG A 114 14.02 -13.14 7.47
CA ARG A 114 13.90 -12.86 6.03
C ARG A 114 13.64 -11.38 5.78
N LYS A 115 12.74 -10.79 6.56
CA LYS A 115 12.42 -9.35 6.46
C LYS A 115 13.64 -8.51 6.81
N MET A 116 14.30 -8.82 7.92
CA MET A 116 15.48 -8.09 8.37
C MET A 116 16.64 -8.20 7.39
N HIS A 117 16.97 -9.41 6.92
CA HIS A 117 18.00 -9.61 5.91
C HIS A 117 17.68 -8.80 4.63
N LYS A 118 16.44 -8.88 4.13
CA LYS A 118 16.06 -8.15 2.91
C LYS A 118 16.16 -6.63 3.10
N PHE A 119 15.71 -6.10 4.23
CA PHE A 119 15.74 -4.67 4.53
C PHE A 119 17.16 -4.15 4.73
N LEU A 120 17.96 -4.79 5.58
CA LEU A 120 19.34 -4.36 5.86
C LEU A 120 20.22 -4.48 4.61
N SER A 121 20.03 -5.52 3.79
CA SER A 121 20.71 -5.64 2.49
C SER A 121 20.38 -4.49 1.54
N PHE A 122 19.17 -3.95 1.60
CA PHE A 122 18.77 -2.80 0.82
C PHE A 122 19.34 -1.50 1.41
N PHE A 123 19.18 -1.31 2.72
CA PHE A 123 19.51 -0.07 3.39
C PHE A 123 21.02 0.19 3.45
N PHE A 124 21.83 -0.83 3.71
CA PHE A 124 23.31 -0.73 3.73
C PHE A 124 23.97 -0.96 2.37
N ASN A 125 23.18 -0.96 1.29
CA ASN A 125 23.75 -1.01 -0.06
C ASN A 125 24.36 0.36 -0.40
N ILE A 126 25.67 0.39 -0.73
CA ILE A 126 26.40 1.62 -1.04
C ILE A 126 25.70 2.41 -2.15
N THR A 127 25.27 1.73 -3.22
CA THR A 127 24.62 2.39 -4.35
C THR A 127 23.33 3.06 -3.90
N ASN A 128 22.52 2.41 -3.06
CA ASN A 128 21.29 3.02 -2.56
C ASN A 128 21.55 4.21 -1.63
N LEU A 129 22.51 4.07 -0.71
CA LEU A 129 22.89 5.12 0.25
C LEU A 129 23.45 6.35 -0.46
N SER A 130 24.48 6.17 -1.29
CA SER A 130 25.24 7.26 -1.91
C SER A 130 24.60 7.86 -3.17
N THR A 131 23.43 7.37 -3.59
CA THR A 131 22.71 7.95 -4.73
C THR A 131 21.37 8.50 -4.26
N TRP A 132 20.33 7.68 -4.28
CA TRP A 132 18.96 8.13 -4.11
C TRP A 132 18.65 8.54 -2.67
N ILE A 133 19.08 7.76 -1.68
CA ILE A 133 18.80 8.07 -0.26
C ILE A 133 19.48 9.39 0.13
N GLN A 134 20.77 9.54 -0.18
CA GLN A 134 21.49 10.78 0.02
C GLN A 134 20.86 11.95 -0.73
N GLY A 135 20.47 11.76 -1.99
CA GLY A 135 19.83 12.80 -2.80
C GLY A 135 18.51 13.29 -2.20
N GLU A 136 17.65 12.39 -1.77
CA GLU A 136 16.37 12.71 -1.13
C GLU A 136 16.55 13.37 0.25
N TRP A 137 17.48 12.86 1.07
CA TRP A 137 17.78 13.51 2.35
C TRP A 137 18.39 14.91 2.18
N SER A 138 19.17 15.11 1.12
CA SER A 138 19.76 16.43 0.79
C SER A 138 18.73 17.45 0.27
N GLN A 139 17.49 17.03 -0.01
CA GLN A 139 16.39 17.96 -0.27
C GLN A 139 15.78 18.51 1.02
N ILE A 140 15.90 17.76 2.12
CA ILE A 140 15.34 18.11 3.43
C ILE A 140 16.39 18.82 4.30
N TYR A 141 17.65 18.40 4.22
CA TYR A 141 18.78 18.91 4.99
C TYR A 141 19.95 19.29 4.09
N ASP A 142 20.88 20.09 4.62
CA ASP A 142 22.10 20.44 3.89
C ASP A 142 22.91 19.21 3.48
N ALA A 143 23.37 19.16 2.23
CA ALA A 143 24.06 18.00 1.68
C ALA A 143 25.35 17.65 2.44
N ALA A 144 26.10 18.65 2.92
CA ALA A 144 27.30 18.40 3.72
C ALA A 144 26.96 17.86 5.11
N TYR A 145 25.84 18.28 5.68
CA TYR A 145 25.31 17.72 6.92
C TYR A 145 24.87 16.26 6.74
N VAL A 146 24.12 15.95 5.68
CA VAL A 146 23.65 14.59 5.36
C VAL A 146 24.82 13.62 5.18
N GLU A 147 25.82 14.03 4.40
CA GLU A 147 27.01 13.21 4.14
C GLU A 147 27.76 12.90 5.43
N ARG A 148 28.03 13.92 6.25
CA ARG A 148 28.86 13.78 7.46
C ARG A 148 28.15 13.04 8.59
N ASN A 149 26.87 13.31 8.82
CA ASN A 149 26.16 12.83 10.00
C ASN A 149 25.40 11.53 9.75
N TRP A 150 25.02 11.21 8.52
CA TRP A 150 24.21 10.02 8.23
C TRP A 150 24.88 9.06 7.26
N ILE A 151 25.32 9.53 6.09
CA ILE A 151 25.91 8.63 5.08
C ILE A 151 27.24 8.06 5.56
N ALA A 152 28.17 8.90 6.02
CA ALA A 152 29.48 8.43 6.47
C ALA A 152 29.39 7.46 7.67
N PRO A 153 28.59 7.69 8.71
CA PRO A 153 28.41 6.72 9.80
C PRO A 153 27.77 5.39 9.34
N LEU A 154 26.77 5.43 8.45
CA LEU A 154 26.16 4.20 7.92
C LEU A 154 27.16 3.38 7.08
N LEU A 155 27.99 4.06 6.28
CA LEU A 155 29.05 3.41 5.51
C LEU A 155 30.16 2.85 6.41
N ARG A 156 30.47 3.52 7.53
CA ARG A 156 31.44 3.06 8.53
C ARG A 156 31.04 1.70 9.11
N TRP A 157 29.77 1.52 9.45
CA TRP A 157 29.24 0.28 10.04
C TRP A 157 29.02 -0.86 9.05
N ARG A 158 29.21 -0.61 7.76
CA ARG A 158 28.92 -1.58 6.71
C ARG A 158 29.67 -2.92 6.88
N PRO A 159 30.98 -2.96 7.17
CA PRO A 159 31.70 -4.23 7.34
C PRO A 159 31.09 -5.10 8.45
N GLU A 160 30.72 -4.50 9.56
CA GLU A 160 30.08 -5.16 10.70
C GLU A 160 28.68 -5.67 10.36
N ILE A 161 27.90 -4.86 9.64
CA ILE A 161 26.58 -5.24 9.17
C ILE A 161 26.66 -6.36 8.13
N ASP A 162 27.67 -6.39 7.26
CA ASP A 162 27.89 -7.47 6.30
C ASP A 162 28.14 -8.81 7.00
N ILE A 163 28.82 -8.81 8.16
CA ILE A 163 28.99 -10.00 9.00
C ILE A 163 27.64 -10.46 9.55
N LEU A 164 26.85 -9.56 10.13
CA LEU A 164 25.51 -9.86 10.63
C LEU A 164 24.61 -10.42 9.51
N MET A 165 24.69 -9.82 8.32
CA MET A 165 23.96 -10.23 7.13
C MET A 165 24.34 -11.65 6.68
N ALA A 166 25.64 -11.97 6.64
CA ALA A 166 26.11 -13.32 6.34
C ALA A 166 25.62 -14.34 7.38
N GLN A 167 25.59 -13.96 8.67
CA GLN A 167 25.03 -14.80 9.73
C GLN A 167 23.53 -15.08 9.50
N LEU A 168 22.73 -14.04 9.22
CA LEU A 168 21.30 -14.17 8.92
C LEU A 168 21.07 -15.05 7.69
N ALA A 169 21.83 -14.86 6.61
CA ALA A 169 21.77 -15.69 5.41
C ALA A 169 22.07 -17.17 5.71
N SER A 170 23.10 -17.43 6.51
CA SER A 170 23.47 -18.80 6.91
C SER A 170 22.42 -19.49 7.79
N ARG A 171 21.64 -18.71 8.57
CA ARG A 171 20.53 -19.24 9.39
C ARG A 171 19.32 -19.53 8.52
N MET A 172 19.05 -18.68 7.52
CA MET A 172 17.97 -18.90 6.55
C MET A 172 18.17 -20.20 5.76
N SER A 173 19.40 -20.51 5.34
CA SER A 173 19.70 -21.76 4.62
C SER A 173 19.59 -23.00 5.51
N ARG A 174 20.03 -22.92 6.78
CA ARG A 174 19.94 -24.02 7.75
C ARG A 174 18.51 -24.34 8.19
N GLY A 175 17.61 -23.35 8.24
CA GLY A 175 16.20 -23.56 8.60
C GLY A 175 15.44 -24.46 7.62
N SER A 176 15.93 -24.62 6.38
CA SER A 176 15.40 -25.59 5.41
C SER A 176 15.91 -27.01 5.63
N GLN A 177 16.97 -27.19 6.41
CA GLN A 177 17.53 -28.49 6.76
C GLN A 177 16.98 -28.92 8.11
N PHE A 178 15.72 -29.34 8.14
CA PHE A 178 15.29 -30.23 9.21
C PHE A 178 16.20 -31.44 9.16
N LYS A 179 17.10 -31.58 10.13
CA LYS A 179 17.75 -32.85 10.43
C LYS A 179 16.61 -33.81 10.73
N LYS A 180 16.15 -34.56 9.72
CA LYS A 180 15.34 -35.76 9.95
C LYS A 180 16.16 -36.55 10.95
N SER A 181 15.66 -36.67 12.17
CA SER A 181 16.26 -37.61 13.11
C SER A 181 16.28 -38.94 12.38
N THR A 182 17.45 -39.56 12.29
CA THR A 182 17.58 -40.93 11.77
C THR A 182 16.85 -41.82 12.77
N LYS A 183 15.52 -41.91 12.64
CA LYS A 183 14.76 -42.94 13.33
C LYS A 183 15.34 -44.26 12.82
N MET A 184 15.76 -45.11 13.76
CA MET A 184 16.16 -46.49 13.47
C MET A 184 15.09 -47.11 12.56
N ASN A 185 15.53 -47.73 11.47
CA ASN A 185 14.62 -48.35 10.52
C ASN A 185 13.95 -49.53 11.23
N THR A 186 12.62 -49.58 11.25
CA THR A 186 11.89 -50.71 11.84
C THR A 186 12.15 -51.94 10.98
N GLU A 187 12.75 -52.99 11.55
CA GLU A 187 12.90 -54.26 10.84
C GLU A 187 11.54 -54.99 10.75
N PRO A 188 11.11 -55.43 9.55
CA PRO A 188 9.89 -56.20 9.42
C PRO A 188 10.03 -57.55 10.11
N HIS A 189 9.23 -57.80 11.13
CA HIS A 189 9.10 -59.13 11.72
C HIS A 189 8.00 -59.90 10.99
N GLU A 190 8.27 -61.16 10.64
CA GLU A 190 7.28 -62.03 10.00
C GLU A 190 6.09 -62.24 10.93
N PHE A 191 4.88 -62.03 10.41
CA PHE A 191 3.66 -62.16 11.20
C PHE A 191 3.32 -63.64 11.40
N SER A 192 2.91 -64.02 12.61
CA SER A 192 2.39 -65.35 12.86
C SER A 192 1.02 -65.50 12.19
N LEU A 193 0.94 -66.37 11.17
CA LEU A 193 -0.29 -66.72 10.46
C LEU A 193 -1.29 -67.41 11.42
N THR A 194 -2.08 -66.62 12.12
CA THR A 194 -3.27 -67.08 12.84
C THR A 194 -4.50 -66.70 12.04
N LYS A 195 -5.43 -67.65 11.83
CA LYS A 195 -6.70 -67.35 11.15
C LYS A 195 -7.49 -66.38 12.03
N PRO A 196 -7.75 -65.14 11.58
CA PRO A 196 -8.48 -64.19 12.39
C PRO A 196 -9.91 -64.68 12.58
N LYS A 197 -10.39 -64.69 13.82
CA LYS A 197 -11.80 -64.96 14.13
C LYS A 197 -12.66 -63.92 13.42
N ALA A 198 -13.71 -64.35 12.73
CA ALA A 198 -14.59 -63.46 11.97
C ALA A 198 -15.10 -62.33 12.89
N ARG A 199 -14.82 -61.08 12.49
CA ARG A 199 -15.26 -59.90 13.24
C ARG A 199 -16.77 -59.74 13.04
N PRO A 200 -17.57 -59.61 14.11
CA PRO A 200 -18.99 -59.25 13.99
C PRO A 200 -19.09 -57.89 13.28
N LEU A 201 -20.07 -57.75 12.38
CA LEU A 201 -20.33 -56.47 11.74
C LEU A 201 -20.76 -55.45 12.80
N PRO A 202 -20.23 -54.21 12.75
CA PRO A 202 -20.71 -53.14 13.62
C PRO A 202 -22.21 -52.92 13.39
N ALA A 203 -22.96 -52.73 14.46
CA ALA A 203 -24.36 -52.35 14.36
C ALA A 203 -24.47 -51.00 13.62
N PRO A 204 -25.39 -50.85 12.66
CA PRO A 204 -25.54 -49.60 11.91
C PRO A 204 -25.90 -48.47 12.86
N GLU A 205 -25.17 -47.36 12.75
CA GLU A 205 -25.44 -46.16 13.54
C GLU A 205 -26.79 -45.55 13.12
N PRO A 206 -27.67 -45.20 14.09
CA PRO A 206 -28.93 -44.54 13.78
C PRO A 206 -28.65 -43.15 13.20
N ILE A 207 -29.22 -42.88 12.02
CA ILE A 207 -29.07 -41.60 11.34
C ILE A 207 -29.73 -40.52 12.22
N PRO A 208 -29.00 -39.44 12.57
CA PRO A 208 -29.58 -38.35 13.34
C PRO A 208 -30.78 -37.74 12.60
N LEU A 209 -31.92 -37.66 13.29
CA LEU A 209 -33.10 -36.95 12.80
C LEU A 209 -32.77 -35.46 12.71
N GLN A 210 -32.62 -34.95 11.50
CA GLN A 210 -32.45 -33.52 11.27
C GLN A 210 -33.74 -32.78 11.62
N GLU A 211 -33.63 -31.75 12.46
CA GLU A 211 -34.73 -30.83 12.72
C GLU A 211 -35.17 -30.14 11.43
N LYS A 212 -36.48 -29.95 11.26
CA LYS A 212 -37.03 -29.21 10.13
C LYS A 212 -36.53 -27.77 10.19
N HIS A 213 -36.07 -27.26 9.06
CA HIS A 213 -35.59 -25.90 8.91
C HIS A 213 -36.67 -24.88 9.31
N GLN A 214 -36.26 -23.89 10.10
CA GLN A 214 -37.14 -22.79 10.50
C GLN A 214 -37.55 -21.96 9.27
N LEU A 215 -38.79 -21.46 9.29
CA LEU A 215 -39.28 -20.57 8.25
C LEU A 215 -38.46 -19.28 8.23
N VAL A 216 -38.18 -18.78 7.03
CA VAL A 216 -37.42 -17.55 6.85
C VAL A 216 -38.16 -16.39 7.53
N PRO A 217 -37.46 -15.54 8.31
CA PRO A 217 -38.08 -14.41 8.99
C PRO A 217 -38.87 -13.51 8.04
N THR A 218 -40.01 -12.99 8.49
CA THR A 218 -40.85 -12.07 7.70
C THR A 218 -40.14 -10.76 7.35
N SER A 219 -39.03 -10.43 8.02
CA SER A 219 -38.17 -9.28 7.73
C SER A 219 -37.45 -9.38 6.39
N THR A 220 -37.22 -10.59 5.87
CA THR A 220 -36.53 -10.81 4.59
C THR A 220 -37.26 -10.19 3.40
N TYR A 221 -38.59 -10.06 3.48
CA TYR A 221 -39.42 -9.46 2.44
C TYR A 221 -39.60 -7.94 2.59
N ARG A 222 -39.05 -7.33 3.64
CA ARG A 222 -39.14 -5.87 3.84
C ARG A 222 -38.00 -5.17 3.11
N VAL A 223 -38.35 -4.08 2.41
CA VAL A 223 -37.36 -3.28 1.70
C VAL A 223 -36.42 -2.60 2.73
N PRO A 224 -35.08 -2.71 2.55
CA PRO A 224 -34.13 -2.09 3.46
C PRO A 224 -34.25 -0.56 3.46
N LYS A 225 -34.12 0.07 4.63
CA LYS A 225 -34.21 1.53 4.80
C LYS A 225 -33.14 2.27 4.01
N GLU A 226 -31.99 1.61 3.81
CA GLU A 226 -30.84 2.06 3.06
C GLU A 226 -31.20 2.41 1.61
N LYS A 227 -32.18 1.72 1.01
CA LYS A 227 -32.61 2.02 -0.37
C LYS A 227 -33.27 3.40 -0.48
N GLN A 228 -34.04 3.81 0.53
CA GLN A 228 -34.66 5.14 0.55
C GLN A 228 -33.60 6.23 0.73
N VAL A 229 -32.63 6.00 1.62
CA VAL A 229 -31.51 6.93 1.86
C VAL A 229 -30.69 7.14 0.59
N MET A 230 -30.39 6.08 -0.16
CA MET A 230 -29.63 6.20 -1.41
C MET A 230 -30.37 7.02 -2.47
N GLU A 231 -31.69 6.90 -2.58
CA GLU A 231 -32.48 7.67 -3.56
C GLU A 231 -32.49 9.17 -3.21
N GLU A 232 -32.62 9.51 -1.93
CA GLU A 232 -32.52 10.90 -1.49
C GLU A 232 -31.14 11.51 -1.78
N VAL A 233 -30.06 10.75 -1.51
CA VAL A 233 -28.70 11.19 -1.80
C VAL A 233 -28.50 11.41 -3.30
N LYS A 234 -29.01 10.50 -4.13
CA LYS A 234 -28.96 10.62 -5.59
C LYS A 234 -29.67 11.89 -6.09
N GLN A 235 -30.83 12.21 -5.52
CA GLN A 235 -31.58 13.42 -5.88
C GLN A 235 -30.87 14.70 -5.44
N ARG A 236 -30.31 14.73 -4.21
CA ARG A 236 -29.50 15.87 -3.73
C ARG A 236 -28.24 16.08 -4.58
N ASN A 237 -27.55 14.99 -4.96
CA ASN A 237 -26.35 15.06 -5.80
C ASN A 237 -26.69 15.58 -7.21
N ARG A 238 -27.83 15.18 -7.77
CA ARG A 238 -28.32 15.71 -9.05
C ARG A 238 -28.54 17.22 -8.99
N GLN A 239 -29.24 17.71 -7.96
CA GLN A 239 -29.50 19.16 -7.80
C GLN A 239 -28.19 19.95 -7.68
N LYS A 240 -27.23 19.46 -6.89
CA LYS A 240 -25.90 20.08 -6.77
C LYS A 240 -25.15 20.11 -8.10
N ALA A 241 -25.18 19.02 -8.86
CA ALA A 241 -24.53 18.96 -10.17
C ALA A 241 -25.15 19.95 -11.17
N GLU A 242 -26.47 20.08 -11.18
CA GLU A 242 -27.19 21.06 -12.01
C GLU A 242 -26.80 22.50 -11.63
N GLN A 243 -26.68 22.80 -10.34
CA GLN A 243 -26.26 24.12 -9.86
C GLN A 243 -24.80 24.44 -10.26
N VAL A 244 -23.87 23.50 -10.07
CA VAL A 244 -22.47 23.65 -10.48
C VAL A 244 -22.35 23.87 -11.99
N LEU A 245 -23.15 23.14 -12.79
CA LEU A 245 -23.18 23.33 -14.25
C LEU A 245 -23.68 24.73 -14.63
N TYR A 246 -24.70 25.23 -13.95
CA TYR A 246 -25.21 26.59 -14.16
C TYR A 246 -24.17 27.66 -13.82
N GLU A 247 -23.49 27.52 -12.68
CA GLU A 247 -22.42 28.42 -12.25
C GLU A 247 -21.25 28.41 -13.23
N ALA A 248 -20.81 27.22 -13.66
CA ALA A 248 -19.72 27.06 -14.64
C ALA A 248 -20.05 27.69 -16.00
N ASN A 249 -21.29 27.53 -16.48
CA ASN A 249 -21.75 28.18 -17.72
C ASN A 249 -21.82 29.71 -17.57
N THR A 250 -22.22 30.22 -16.41
CA THR A 250 -22.32 31.67 -16.16
C THR A 250 -20.93 32.32 -16.03
N GLN A 251 -19.99 31.62 -15.42
CA GLN A 251 -18.62 32.09 -15.20
C GLN A 251 -17.66 31.75 -16.36
N GLN A 252 -18.17 31.18 -17.45
CA GLN A 252 -17.34 30.75 -18.58
C GLN A 252 -16.64 31.95 -19.25
N PHE A 253 -15.31 31.88 -19.37
CA PHE A 253 -14.53 32.88 -20.08
C PHE A 253 -14.92 32.95 -21.57
N LYS A 254 -14.89 34.16 -22.15
CA LYS A 254 -15.27 34.40 -23.57
C LYS A 254 -14.49 33.55 -24.58
N CYS A 255 -13.26 33.14 -24.25
CA CYS A 255 -12.43 32.28 -25.09
C CYS A 255 -12.83 30.81 -25.09
N ALA A 256 -13.61 30.35 -24.11
CA ALA A 256 -14.08 28.97 -24.00
C ALA A 256 -15.45 28.75 -24.68
N ASN A 257 -16.10 29.81 -25.17
CA ASN A 257 -17.35 29.68 -25.92
C ASN A 257 -17.07 29.20 -27.36
N PRO A 258 -17.57 28.02 -27.77
CA PRO A 258 -17.36 27.50 -29.13
C PRO A 258 -18.09 28.31 -30.21
N GLN A 259 -19.05 29.16 -29.84
CA GLN A 259 -19.76 30.00 -30.79
C GLN A 259 -18.90 31.19 -31.23
N LYS A 260 -18.70 31.29 -32.55
CA LYS A 260 -18.01 32.43 -33.17
C LYS A 260 -18.86 33.71 -33.05
N SER A 261 -18.20 34.85 -32.93
CA SER A 261 -18.87 36.15 -32.93
C SER A 261 -19.66 36.38 -34.23
N GLU A 262 -20.72 37.18 -34.17
CA GLU A 262 -21.52 37.55 -35.35
C GLU A 262 -20.65 38.18 -36.46
N ARG A 263 -19.66 39.00 -36.09
CA ARG A 263 -18.68 39.55 -37.04
C ARG A 263 -17.89 38.44 -37.74
N THR A 264 -17.39 37.46 -37.00
CA THR A 264 -16.66 36.32 -37.57
C THR A 264 -17.56 35.48 -38.48
N LYS A 265 -18.82 35.25 -38.09
CA LYS A 265 -19.81 34.54 -38.93
C LYS A 265 -20.07 35.29 -40.24
N SER A 266 -20.22 36.61 -40.18
CA SER A 266 -20.43 37.47 -41.36
C SER A 266 -19.22 37.47 -42.30
N VAL A 267 -17.99 37.52 -41.76
CA VAL A 267 -16.77 37.47 -42.57
C VAL A 267 -16.64 36.10 -43.24
N MET A 268 -16.88 35.01 -42.50
CA MET A 268 -16.85 33.66 -43.06
C MET A 268 -17.87 33.48 -44.18
N SER A 269 -19.11 33.95 -44.01
CA SER A 269 -20.14 33.85 -45.06
C SER A 269 -19.79 34.68 -46.30
N GLN A 270 -19.14 35.83 -46.13
CA GLN A 270 -18.66 36.66 -47.23
C GLN A 270 -17.51 35.98 -47.99
N ILE A 271 -16.57 35.34 -47.29
CA ILE A 271 -15.48 34.56 -47.89
C ILE A 271 -16.05 33.41 -48.72
N VAL A 272 -16.98 32.63 -48.15
CA VAL A 272 -17.64 31.53 -48.87
C VAL A 272 -18.35 32.05 -50.12
N ARG A 273 -19.13 33.13 -50.02
CA ARG A 273 -19.79 33.74 -51.18
C ARG A 273 -18.82 34.23 -52.25
N SER A 274 -17.69 34.81 -51.86
CA SER A 274 -16.66 35.27 -52.81
C SER A 274 -15.99 34.10 -53.53
N HIS A 275 -15.72 33.00 -52.81
CA HIS A 275 -15.16 31.79 -53.39
C HIS A 275 -16.14 31.13 -54.36
N ASP A 276 -17.41 31.00 -53.95
CA ASP A 276 -18.46 30.44 -54.81
C ASP A 276 -18.71 31.31 -56.06
N ALA A 277 -18.56 32.63 -55.96
CA ALA A 277 -18.65 33.52 -57.11
C ALA A 277 -17.47 33.35 -58.09
N GLN A 278 -16.24 33.13 -57.58
CA GLN A 278 -15.06 32.86 -58.42
C GLN A 278 -15.17 31.50 -59.13
N LEU A 279 -15.81 30.51 -58.50
CA LEU A 279 -16.04 29.19 -59.09
C LEU A 279 -17.09 29.18 -60.23
N LYS A 280 -17.82 30.28 -60.47
CA LYS A 280 -18.82 30.38 -61.56
C LYS A 280 -18.24 30.78 -62.93
N PHE A 281 -16.92 30.61 -63.12
CA PHE A 281 -16.19 31.01 -64.33
C PHE A 281 -16.71 30.33 -65.62
N ASP A 282 -17.28 29.12 -65.55
CA ASP A 282 -17.71 28.34 -66.73
C ASP A 282 -19.23 28.10 -66.84
N SER A 283 -20.08 29.06 -66.43
CA SER A 283 -21.55 28.90 -66.59
C SER A 283 -22.08 29.17 -68.01
N LEU A 284 -21.20 29.21 -69.02
CA LEU A 284 -21.62 29.35 -70.42
C LEU A 284 -22.16 28.03 -70.99
N HIS A 285 -23.49 27.99 -71.08
CA HIS A 285 -24.30 27.24 -72.05
C HIS A 285 -24.08 25.73 -72.14
N THR A 286 -24.75 24.98 -71.26
CA THR A 286 -25.23 23.65 -71.62
C THR A 286 -26.69 23.76 -72.04
N SER A 287 -26.95 23.78 -73.35
CA SER A 287 -28.30 23.68 -73.91
C SER A 287 -28.90 22.34 -73.48
N GLY A 288 -29.93 22.39 -72.63
CA GLY A 288 -30.60 21.21 -72.11
C GLY A 288 -31.11 20.29 -73.22
N THR A 289 -30.90 18.99 -73.03
CA THR A 289 -31.48 17.94 -73.88
C THR A 289 -33.01 17.95 -73.79
N PRO A 290 -33.73 17.69 -74.90
CA PRO A 290 -35.17 17.86 -74.97
C PRO A 290 -35.92 16.74 -74.26
N ALA A 291 -37.04 17.09 -73.61
CA ALA A 291 -37.89 16.19 -72.85
C ALA A 291 -38.69 15.24 -73.75
N THR A 292 -38.56 13.93 -73.52
CA THR A 292 -39.41 12.89 -74.12
C THR A 292 -40.73 12.80 -73.36
N HIS A 293 -41.80 13.34 -73.94
CA HIS A 293 -43.17 13.06 -73.53
C HIS A 293 -43.58 11.66 -74.03
N LYS A 294 -44.02 10.77 -73.12
CA LYS A 294 -44.97 9.70 -73.47
C LYS A 294 -46.25 9.89 -72.68
N VAL A 295 -47.28 10.23 -73.45
CA VAL A 295 -48.69 10.35 -73.11
C VAL A 295 -49.26 8.95 -72.90
N ALA A 296 -49.99 8.74 -71.80
CA ALA A 296 -50.91 7.62 -71.65
C ALA A 296 -52.33 8.16 -71.84
N LEU A 297 -52.99 7.72 -72.91
CA LEU A 297 -54.44 7.86 -73.11
C LEU A 297 -55.04 6.46 -72.91
N THR A 298 -55.97 6.41 -71.95
CA THR A 298 -57.09 5.45 -71.74
C THR A 298 -57.00 4.06 -72.35
#